data_AF-A0A7T8HFF7-F1
#
_entry.id   AF-A0A7T8HFF7-F1
#
_cell.length_a   1.000
_cell.length_b   1.000
_cell.length_c   1.000
_cell.angle_alpha   90.00
_cell.angle_beta   90.00
_cell.angle_gamma   90.00
#
_symmetry.space_group_name_H-M   'P 1'
#
loop_
_entity.id
_entity.type
_entity.pdbx_description
1 polymer ?
#
loop_
_entity_poly.entity_id
_entity_poly.type
_entity_poly.pdbx_seq_one_letter_code
_entity_poly.pdbx_strand_id
1 'polypeptide(L)' 'MGYFNMINMRVKTLSDNALIFWAGNGRNFRRGLGGDYIALGIQKGHLQLKYNLGSGDASIVYNWTRINDGKWHRIRLTR' A
#
# COMPACT_ATOMS: atom_id res chain seq x y z
N MET A 1 11.78 24.53 -4.49
CA MET A 1 11.92 23.33 -3.64
C MET A 1 10.73 22.42 -3.93
N GLY A 2 10.95 21.18 -4.38
CA GLY A 2 9.87 20.25 -4.73
C GLY A 2 9.30 19.56 -3.51
N TYR A 3 7.98 19.34 -3.48
CA TYR A 3 7.32 18.55 -2.45
C TYR A 3 7.58 17.05 -2.70
N PHE A 4 8.31 16.40 -1.80
CA PHE A 4 8.48 14.95 -1.81
C PHE A 4 7.36 14.31 -0.99
N ASN A 5 6.66 13.34 -1.57
CA ASN A 5 5.68 12.54 -0.82
C ASN A 5 6.39 11.30 -0.29
N MET A 6 6.45 11.15 1.04
CA MET A 6 7.03 10.00 1.71
C MET A 6 6.07 9.45 2.76
N ILE A 7 5.85 8.14 2.72
CA ILE A 7 5.22 7.38 3.80
C ILE A 7 6.32 6.54 4.46
N ASN A 8 6.47 6.67 5.78
CA ASN A 8 7.41 5.90 6.57
C ASN A 8 6.69 5.30 7.76
N MET A 9 6.68 3.97 7.86
CA MET A 9 5.97 3.25 8.90
C MET A 9 6.71 2.00 9.35
N ARG A 10 6.37 1.52 10.55
CA ARG A 10 6.84 0.24 11.08
C ARG A 10 5.66 -0.69 11.30
N VAL A 11 5.80 -1.94 10.88
CA VAL A 11 4.77 -2.98 10.98
C VAL A 11 5.40 -4.24 11.57
N LYS A 12 4.66 -4.92 12.44
CA LYS A 12 4.96 -6.26 12.94
C LYS A 12 3.67 -7.07 12.85
N THR A 13 3.75 -8.25 12.24
CA THR A 13 2.58 -9.11 12.04
C THR A 13 2.99 -10.57 11.86
N LEU A 14 2.04 -11.47 12.10
CA LEU A 14 2.11 -12.89 11.75
C LEU A 14 1.08 -13.25 10.65
N SER A 15 0.23 -12.29 10.26
CA SER A 15 -0.83 -12.52 9.30
C SER A 15 -0.30 -12.61 7.87
N ASP A 16 -0.71 -13.64 7.15
CA ASP A 16 -0.36 -13.81 5.73
C ASP A 16 -1.00 -12.77 4.82
N ASN A 17 -2.17 -12.25 5.21
CA ASN A 17 -2.91 -11.25 4.46
C ASN A 17 -3.42 -10.17 5.42
N ALA A 18 -3.18 -8.90 5.10
CA ALA A 18 -3.61 -7.78 5.93
C ALA A 18 -3.69 -6.47 5.13
N LEU A 19 -4.62 -5.58 5.47
CA LEU A 19 -4.58 -4.18 5.05
C LEU A 19 -3.80 -3.39 6.09
N ILE A 20 -2.76 -2.68 5.66
CA ILE A 20 -1.90 -1.88 6.53
C ILE A 20 -2.30 -0.40 6.47
N PHE A 21 -2.51 0.11 5.26
CA PHE A 21 -2.82 1.51 5.02
C PHE A 21 -3.71 1.63 3.79
N TRP A 22 -4.68 2.54 3.86
CA TRP A 22 -5.51 2.93 2.73
C TRP A 22 -5.78 4.42 2.81
N ALA A 23 -5.60 5.11 1.69
CA ALA A 23 -6.02 6.50 1.52
C ALA A 23 -6.60 6.66 0.12
N GLY A 24 -7.79 7.22 0.00
CA GLY A 24 -8.42 7.43 -1.29
C GLY A 24 -9.61 8.36 -1.22
N ASN A 25 -10.03 8.86 -2.37
CA ASN A 25 -11.16 9.77 -2.49
C ASN A 25 -12.46 8.99 -2.73
N GLY A 26 -13.23 8.77 -1.65
CA GLY A 26 -14.50 8.04 -1.70
C GLY A 26 -15.58 8.65 -2.59
N ARG A 27 -15.46 9.94 -2.97
CA ARG A 27 -16.43 10.60 -3.87
C ARG A 27 -16.35 10.11 -5.31
N ASN A 28 -15.17 9.69 -5.76
CA ASN A 28 -14.98 9.13 -7.11
C ASN A 28 -15.41 7.66 -7.17
N PHE A 29 -15.28 6.94 -6.04
CA PHE A 29 -15.77 5.57 -5.89
C PHE A 29 -17.30 5.48 -6.05
N ARG A 30 -18.06 6.44 -5.49
CA ARG A 30 -19.52 6.50 -5.62
C ARG A 30 -20.02 6.79 -7.04
N ARG A 31 -19.16 7.27 -7.95
CA ARG A 31 -19.51 7.56 -9.35
C ARG A 31 -19.09 6.46 -10.33
N GLY A 32 -18.60 5.32 -9.84
CA GLY A 32 -18.14 4.22 -10.69
C GLY A 32 -16.83 4.51 -11.46
N LEU A 33 -16.14 5.61 -11.14
CA LEU A 33 -14.95 6.06 -11.88
C LEU A 33 -13.63 5.44 -11.40
N GLY A 34 -13.67 4.42 -10.53
CA GLY A 34 -12.46 3.87 -9.92
C GLY A 34 -11.66 4.98 -9.22
N GLY A 35 -12.17 5.46 -8.09
CA GLY A 35 -11.61 6.65 -7.45
C GLY A 35 -10.14 6.53 -7.08
N ASP A 36 -9.42 7.67 -7.09
CA ASP A 36 -8.01 7.69 -6.75
C ASP A 36 -7.77 7.12 -5.35
N TYR A 37 -6.83 6.18 -5.25
CA TYR A 37 -6.45 5.57 -4.00
C TYR A 37 -5.00 5.10 -4.01
N ILE A 38 -4.49 4.90 -2.80
CA ILE A 38 -3.28 4.15 -2.50
C ILE A 38 -3.60 3.19 -1.35
N ALA A 39 -3.17 1.95 -1.49
CA ALA A 39 -3.37 0.90 -0.51
C ALA A 39 -2.07 0.13 -0.34
N LEU A 40 -1.67 -0.06 0.92
CA LEU A 40 -0.54 -0.89 1.29
C LEU A 40 -1.06 -2.06 2.11
N GLY A 41 -0.64 -3.26 1.77
CA GLY A 41 -1.07 -4.47 2.45
C GLY A 41 -0.05 -5.59 2.36
N ILE A 42 -0.43 -6.73 2.91
CA ILE A 42 0.30 -7.97 2.88
C ILE A 42 -0.54 -8.96 2.09
N GLN A 43 0.09 -9.67 1.16
CA GLN A 43 -0.51 -10.79 0.45
C GLN A 43 0.47 -11.96 0.44
N LYS A 44 0.05 -13.11 0.97
CA LYS A 44 0.89 -14.32 1.11
C LYS A 44 2.23 -14.03 1.82
N GLY A 45 2.20 -13.16 2.82
CA GLY A 45 3.39 -12.75 3.60
C GLY A 45 4.27 -11.69 2.92
N HIS A 46 3.98 -11.29 1.69
CA HIS A 46 4.73 -10.27 0.95
C HIS A 46 4.03 -8.92 0.99
N LEU A 47 4.82 -7.84 1.02
CA LEU A 47 4.28 -6.49 0.94
C LEU A 47 3.72 -6.21 -0.46
N GLN A 48 2.54 -5.61 -0.53
CA GLN A 48 1.88 -5.22 -1.77
C GLN A 48 1.41 -3.77 -1.68
N LEU A 49 1.73 -2.99 -2.71
CA LEU A 49 1.20 -1.66 -2.95
C LEU A 49 0.20 -1.74 -4.11
N LYS A 50 -1.03 -1.26 -3.90
CA LYS A 50 -2.01 -1.03 -4.96
C LYS A 50 -2.34 0.45 -5.03
N TYR A 51 -2.54 0.99 -6.21
CA TYR A 51 -2.92 2.39 -6.37
C TYR A 51 -3.66 2.62 -7.68
N ASN A 52 -4.49 3.66 -7.69
CA ASN A 52 -5.04 4.27 -8.89
C ASN A 52 -4.92 5.79 -8.73
N LEU A 53 -4.33 6.46 -9.71
CA LEU A 53 -4.10 7.91 -9.72
C LEU A 53 -4.85 8.61 -10.86
N GLY A 54 -5.93 8.00 -11.37
CA GLY A 54 -6.78 8.51 -12.44
C GLY A 54 -6.59 7.82 -13.79
N SER A 55 -5.68 6.86 -13.90
CA SER A 55 -5.37 6.11 -15.13
C SER A 55 -5.66 4.61 -15.03
N GLY A 56 -6.32 4.16 -13.96
CA GLY A 56 -6.62 2.75 -13.71
C GLY A 56 -5.75 2.13 -12.61
N ASP A 57 -6.07 0.89 -12.25
CA ASP A 57 -5.44 0.15 -11.17
C ASP A 57 -4.04 -0.36 -11.52
N ALA A 58 -3.09 -0.11 -10.62
CA ALA A 58 -1.74 -0.66 -10.64
C ALA A 58 -1.44 -1.41 -9.34
N SER A 59 -0.57 -2.43 -9.43
CA SER A 59 -0.16 -3.26 -8.30
C SER A 59 1.34 -3.56 -8.37
N ILE A 60 2.03 -3.38 -7.24
CA ILE A 60 3.45 -3.66 -7.07
C ILE A 60 3.59 -4.61 -5.88
N VAL A 61 4.31 -5.70 -6.07
CA VAL A 61 4.59 -6.69 -5.01
C VAL A 61 6.09 -6.68 -4.71
N TYR A 62 6.43 -6.49 -3.44
CA TYR A 62 7.81 -6.64 -2.97
C TYR A 62 8.04 -8.10 -2.55
N ASN A 63 8.58 -8.90 -3.46
CA ASN A 63 8.69 -10.35 -3.32
C ASN A 63 10.01 -10.84 -2.68
N TRP A 64 10.94 -9.93 -2.34
CA TRP A 64 12.25 -10.30 -1.79
C TRP A 64 12.23 -10.65 -0.30
N THR A 65 11.28 -10.12 0.46
CA THR A 65 11.23 -10.32 1.91
C THR A 65 9.80 -10.59 2.34
N ARG A 66 9.63 -11.64 3.15
CA ARG A 66 8.39 -11.87 3.88
C ARG A 66 8.37 -11.05 5.15
N ILE A 67 7.26 -10.38 5.42
CA ILE A 67 7.12 -9.45 6.55
C ILE A 67 6.18 -9.95 7.64
N ASN A 68 5.63 -11.16 7.48
CA ASN A 68 4.76 -11.86 8.42
C ASN A 68 5.53 -12.77 9.40
N ASP A 69 6.78 -12.43 9.73
CA ASP A 69 7.68 -13.24 10.56
C ASP A 69 7.65 -12.88 12.07
N GLY A 70 6.72 -12.02 12.48
CA GLY A 70 6.62 -11.55 13.86
C GLY A 70 7.73 -10.58 14.29
N LYS A 71 8.55 -10.08 13.35
CA LYS A 71 9.56 -9.06 13.60
C LYS A 71 9.08 -7.70 13.11
N TRP A 72 9.76 -6.64 13.58
CA TRP A 72 9.50 -5.29 13.12
C TRP A 72 10.15 -5.05 11.76
N HIS A 73 9.35 -4.68 10.78
CA HIS A 73 9.79 -4.23 9.46
C HIS A 73 9.54 -2.73 9.30
N ARG A 74 10.46 -2.02 8.65
CA ARG A 74 10.25 -0.62 8.27
C ARG A 74 9.88 -0.56 6.79
N ILE A 75 8.76 0.08 6.49
CA ILE A 75 8.28 0.30 5.14
C ILE A 75 8.46 1.77 4.79
N ARG A 76 9.15 2.04 3.69
CA ARG A 76 9.36 3.37 3.12
C ARG A 76 8.80 3.39 1.72
N LEU A 77 7.84 4.28 1.49
CA LEU A 77 7.21 4.50 0.20
C LEU A 77 7.53 5.92 -0.22
N THR A 78 8.16 6.06 -1.38
CA THR A 78 8.60 7.34 -1.94
C THR A 78 8.12 7.42 -3.38
N ARG A 79 7.69 8.61 -3.81
CA ARG A 79 7.41 8.93 -5.21
C ARG A 79 8.70 9.32 -5.94
#